data_AF-A0A6G2J6S2-F1
#
_entry.id   AF-A0A6G2J6S2-F1
#
_cell.length_a   1.000
_cell.length_b   1.000
_cell.length_c   1.000
_cell.angle_alpha   90.00
_cell.angle_beta   90.00
_cell.angle_gamma   90.00
#
_symmetry.space_group_name_H-M   'P 1'
#
loop_
_entity.id
_entity.type
_entity.pdbx_description
1 polymer ?
#
loop_
_entity_poly.entity_id
_entity_poly.type
_entity_poly.pdbx_seq_one_letter_code
_entity_poly.pdbx_strand_id
1 'polypeptide(L)'
;MDITLRVRPEKFHHKEAIEGEIAVSYQGRYDGIVINAQVLDSNQHITYTSYNDKEISSIARLFIPHNEITDNSVKFKAEAKFEADRSHEIKFRASIIEQHKEVDSVIVFVEYVS
;
A
#
# COMPACT_ATOMS: atom_id res chain seq x y z
N MET A 1 -10.79 -12.46 -7.98
CA MET A 1 -10.17 -11.35 -7.24
C MET A 1 -9.85 -10.31 -8.27
N ASP A 2 -10.49 -9.15 -8.14
CA ASP A 2 -10.43 -8.09 -9.13
C ASP A 2 -9.32 -7.09 -8.82
N ILE A 3 -8.59 -7.31 -7.73
CA ILE A 3 -7.37 -6.60 -7.34
C ILE A 3 -6.30 -7.58 -6.86
N THR A 4 -5.04 -7.29 -7.19
CA THR A 4 -3.87 -7.99 -6.66
C THR A 4 -2.90 -6.97 -6.09
N LEU A 5 -2.13 -7.38 -5.08
CA LEU A 5 -1.12 -6.57 -4.43
C LEU A 5 0.15 -7.41 -4.26
N ARG A 6 1.29 -6.83 -4.57
CA ARG A 6 2.62 -7.36 -4.29
C ARG A 6 3.41 -6.28 -3.57
N VAL A 7 4.13 -6.65 -2.52
CA VAL A 7 4.97 -5.75 -1.74
C VAL A 7 6.36 -6.35 -1.65
N ARG A 8 7.39 -5.54 -1.88
CA ARG A 8 8.79 -5.95 -1.86
C ARG A 8 9.65 -4.89 -1.17
N PRO A 9 10.71 -5.30 -0.45
CA PRO A 9 11.03 -6.68 -0.11
C PRO A 9 10.01 -7.27 0.89
N GLU A 10 9.98 -8.60 1.00
CA GLU A 10 9.12 -9.29 1.99
C GLU A 10 9.60 -9.09 3.42
N LYS A 11 10.88 -8.73 3.58
CA LYS A 11 11.52 -8.37 4.85
C LYS A 11 12.31 -7.09 4.67
N PHE A 12 12.18 -6.14 5.58
CA PHE A 12 12.92 -4.86 5.52
C PHE A 12 13.27 -4.30 6.89
N HIS A 13 14.24 -3.40 6.90
CA HIS A 13 14.71 -2.66 8.07
C HIS A 13 14.26 -1.19 8.07
N HIS A 14 14.61 -0.47 9.13
CA HIS A 14 14.39 0.96 9.26
C HIS A 14 14.92 1.75 8.04
N LYS A 15 14.09 2.67 7.51
CA LYS A 15 14.39 3.52 6.34
C LYS A 15 14.65 2.80 5.01
N GLU A 16 14.44 1.48 4.95
CA GLU A 16 14.45 0.81 3.66
C GLU A 16 13.19 1.15 2.86
N ALA A 17 13.37 1.31 1.56
CA ALA A 17 12.29 1.57 0.64
C ALA A 17 11.46 0.30 0.41
N ILE A 18 10.15 0.43 0.58
CA ILE A 18 9.16 -0.61 0.31
C ILE A 18 8.51 -0.24 -1.01
N GLU A 19 8.56 -1.14 -1.98
CA GLU A 19 7.90 -1.00 -3.28
C GLU A 19 6.68 -1.90 -3.33
N GLY A 20 5.55 -1.33 -3.74
CA GLY A 20 4.32 -2.06 -3.95
C GLY A 20 3.81 -1.92 -5.37
N GLU A 21 3.23 -3.01 -5.88
CA GLU A 21 2.59 -3.06 -7.19
C GLU A 21 1.17 -3.59 -7.02
N ILE A 22 0.22 -2.87 -7.59
CA ILE A 22 -1.20 -3.23 -7.59
C ILE A 22 -1.63 -3.40 -9.04
N ALA A 23 -2.35 -4.48 -9.33
CA ALA A 23 -3.01 -4.67 -10.61
C ALA A 23 -4.52 -4.88 -10.38
N VAL A 24 -5.33 -4.23 -11.21
CA VAL A 24 -6.80 -4.23 -11.12
C VAL A 24 -7.38 -4.86 -12.38
N SER A 25 -8.40 -5.71 -12.22
CA SER A 25 -9.18 -6.28 -13.32
C SER A 25 -10.69 -6.02 -13.19
N TYR A 26 -11.08 -5.21 -12.19
CA TYR A 26 -12.46 -4.80 -11.93
C TYR A 26 -13.05 -4.06 -13.13
N GLN A 27 -14.17 -4.58 -13.65
CA GLN A 27 -14.85 -4.04 -14.84
C GLN A 27 -15.89 -2.96 -14.51
N GLY A 28 -16.24 -2.80 -13.23
CA GLY A 28 -17.17 -1.77 -12.77
C GLY A 28 -16.55 -0.37 -12.79
N ARG A 29 -17.38 0.65 -12.58
CA ARG A 29 -16.90 2.03 -12.41
C ARG A 29 -16.52 2.23 -10.94
N TYR A 30 -15.31 2.68 -10.68
CA TYR A 30 -14.82 2.91 -9.33
C TYR A 30 -14.10 4.26 -9.24
N ASP A 31 -14.02 4.81 -8.03
CA ASP A 31 -13.42 6.11 -7.75
C ASP A 31 -11.90 6.04 -7.75
N GLY A 32 -11.35 4.93 -7.23
CA GLY A 32 -9.91 4.69 -7.15
C GLY A 32 -9.56 3.55 -6.22
N ILE A 33 -8.27 3.49 -5.86
CA ILE A 33 -7.73 2.50 -4.93
C ILE A 33 -7.28 3.20 -3.66
N VAL A 34 -7.62 2.62 -2.51
CA VAL A 34 -7.07 2.99 -1.21
C VAL A 34 -6.10 1.93 -0.74
N ILE A 35 -4.94 2.37 -0.25
CA ILE A 35 -3.90 1.53 0.31
C ILE A 35 -3.67 1.96 1.76
N ASN A 36 -3.77 0.99 2.68
CA ASN A 36 -3.45 1.16 4.09
C ASN A 36 -2.41 0.13 4.51
N ALA A 37 -1.58 0.50 5.48
CA ALA A 37 -0.64 -0.39 6.12
C ALA A 37 -0.84 -0.32 7.64
N GLN A 38 -0.82 -1.48 8.30
CA GLN A 38 -0.93 -1.59 9.75
C GLN A 38 0.28 -2.37 10.26
N VAL A 39 1.03 -1.77 11.18
CA VAL A 39 2.06 -2.48 11.93
C VAL A 39 1.36 -3.26 13.06
N LEU A 40 1.43 -4.59 13.04
CA LEU A 40 0.77 -5.41 14.05
C LEU A 40 1.48 -5.27 15.41
N ASP A 41 0.68 -5.26 16.47
CA ASP A 41 1.14 -5.11 17.85
C ASP A 41 2.00 -3.85 18.10
N SER A 42 1.75 -2.78 17.33
CA SER A 42 2.44 -1.49 17.43
C SER A 42 1.52 -0.34 17.03
N ASN A 43 1.81 0.85 17.55
CA ASN A 43 1.18 2.12 17.12
C ASN A 43 2.03 2.85 16.06
N GLN A 44 3.05 2.19 15.52
CA GLN A 44 3.87 2.73 14.45
C GLN A 44 3.14 2.71 13.11
N HIS A 45 3.60 3.56 12.19
CA HIS A 45 2.94 3.78 10.90
C HIS A 45 3.94 3.66 9.76
N ILE A 46 3.45 3.14 8.64
CA ILE A 46 4.13 3.19 7.35
C ILE A 46 3.68 4.44 6.61
N THR A 47 4.61 5.11 5.94
CA THR A 47 4.33 6.31 5.16
C THR A 47 4.58 6.07 3.68
N TYR A 48 3.61 6.43 2.84
CA TYR A 48 3.75 6.41 1.38
C TYR A 48 4.43 7.69 0.90
N THR A 49 5.36 7.55 -0.05
CA THR A 49 6.23 8.64 -0.53
C THR A 49 6.07 8.92 -2.03
N SER A 50 5.60 7.95 -2.82
CA SER A 50 5.28 8.16 -4.23
C SER A 50 4.30 7.12 -4.78
N TYR A 51 3.67 7.43 -5.91
CA TYR A 51 3.01 6.47 -6.78
C TYR A 51 3.20 6.85 -8.25
N ASN A 52 3.31 5.87 -9.16
CA ASN A 52 3.56 6.10 -10.60
C ASN A 52 4.62 7.18 -10.86
N ASP A 53 5.75 7.08 -10.15
CA ASP A 53 6.89 8.02 -10.21
C ASP A 53 6.59 9.47 -9.78
N LYS A 54 5.37 9.76 -9.34
CA LYS A 54 4.95 11.04 -8.77
C LYS A 54 5.23 11.05 -7.27
N GLU A 55 6.15 11.91 -6.85
CA GLU A 55 6.39 12.16 -5.43
C GLU A 55 5.18 12.83 -4.77
N ILE A 56 4.91 12.44 -3.53
CA ILE A 56 3.84 13.00 -2.71
C ILE A 56 4.38 13.40 -1.33
N SER A 57 3.65 14.29 -0.67
CA SER A 57 3.87 14.50 0.77
C SER A 57 3.61 13.19 1.50
N SER A 58 4.52 12.84 2.41
CA SER A 58 4.49 11.61 3.20
C SER A 58 3.12 11.43 3.89
N ILE A 59 2.32 10.44 3.47
CA ILE A 59 0.96 10.18 4.01
C ILE A 59 0.82 8.75 4.55
N ALA A 60 -0.06 8.55 5.54
CA ALA A 60 -0.30 7.23 6.15
C ALA A 60 -1.36 6.38 5.40
N ARG A 61 -2.22 7.02 4.62
CA ARG A 61 -3.24 6.38 3.77
C ARG A 61 -3.10 6.92 2.36
N LEU A 62 -2.78 6.05 1.41
CA LEU A 62 -2.63 6.42 0.01
C LEU A 62 -3.94 6.20 -0.73
N PHE A 63 -4.47 7.26 -1.35
CA PHE A 63 -5.57 7.18 -2.32
C PHE A 63 -5.03 7.50 -3.70
N ILE A 64 -5.26 6.59 -4.64
CA ILE A 64 -4.89 6.76 -6.05
C ILE A 64 -6.21 6.80 -6.84
N PRO A 65 -6.55 7.94 -7.45
CA PRO A 65 -7.80 8.06 -8.20
C PRO A 65 -7.72 7.23 -9.48
N HIS A 66 -8.86 6.74 -9.95
CA HIS A 66 -8.94 5.83 -11.10
C HIS A 66 -8.25 6.38 -12.37
N ASN A 67 -8.33 7.70 -12.59
CA ASN A 67 -7.71 8.36 -13.74
C ASN A 67 -6.17 8.44 -13.69
N GLU A 68 -5.55 8.13 -12.56
CA GLU A 68 -4.09 8.05 -12.40
C GLU A 68 -3.58 6.60 -12.52
N ILE A 69 -4.47 5.62 -12.69
CA ILE A 69 -4.12 4.20 -12.88
C ILE A 69 -3.93 3.93 -14.38
N THR A 70 -2.70 3.61 -14.78
CA THR A 70 -2.34 3.35 -16.17
C THR A 70 -2.10 1.86 -16.39
N ASP A 71 -2.53 1.34 -17.54
CA ASP A 71 -2.39 -0.09 -17.88
C ASP A 71 -2.94 -1.03 -16.80
N ASN A 72 -4.03 -0.61 -16.14
CA ASN A 72 -4.67 -1.34 -15.05
C ASN A 72 -3.73 -1.66 -13.87
N SER A 73 -2.66 -0.90 -13.71
CA SER A 73 -1.66 -1.10 -12.66
C SER A 73 -1.19 0.21 -12.05
N VAL A 74 -0.68 0.12 -10.83
CA VAL A 74 -0.03 1.25 -10.14
C VAL A 74 1.10 0.73 -9.28
N LYS A 75 2.21 1.47 -9.29
CA LYS A 75 3.33 1.24 -8.39
C LYS A 75 3.35 2.33 -7.32
N PHE A 76 3.69 1.96 -6.10
CA PHE A 76 3.87 2.90 -4.99
C PHE A 76 5.16 2.63 -4.24
N LYS A 77 5.68 3.68 -3.59
CA LYS A 77 6.77 3.57 -2.62
C LYS A 77 6.29 3.95 -1.23
N ALA A 78 6.79 3.24 -0.24
CA ALA A 78 6.52 3.47 1.16
C ALA A 78 7.78 3.25 2.00
N GLU A 79 7.77 3.75 3.24
CA GLU A 79 8.90 3.70 4.16
C GLU A 79 8.41 3.48 5.59
N ALA A 80 9.19 2.73 6.37
CA ALA A 80 9.06 2.67 7.83
C ALA A 80 9.97 3.72 8.48
N LYS A 81 9.39 4.85 8.88
CA LYS A 81 10.09 5.95 9.58
C LYS A 81 10.06 5.79 11.09
N PHE A 82 10.37 4.59 11.56
CA PHE A 82 10.45 4.26 12.98
C PHE A 82 11.51 3.20 13.22
N GLU A 83 12.09 3.24 14.41
CA GLU A 83 12.91 2.18 14.97
C GLU A 83 12.04 1.36 15.92
N ALA A 84 12.18 0.03 15.88
CA ALA A 84 11.52 -0.86 16.81
C ALA A 84 12.57 -1.75 17.49
N ASP A 85 12.28 -2.15 18.73
CA ASP A 85 13.09 -3.05 19.55
C ASP A 85 12.84 -4.54 19.24
N ARG A 86 11.87 -4.83 18.38
CA ARG A 86 11.50 -6.16 17.93
C ARG A 86 11.00 -6.13 16.48
N SER A 87 11.01 -7.30 15.84
CA SER A 87 10.37 -7.49 14.54
C SER A 87 8.86 -7.33 14.62
N HIS A 88 8.27 -6.78 13.57
CA HIS A 88 6.82 -6.59 13.43
C HIS A 88 6.33 -7.15 12.12
N GLU A 89 5.17 -7.80 12.13
CA GLU A 89 4.46 -8.10 10.90
C GLU A 89 3.66 -6.86 10.47
N ILE A 90 3.71 -6.54 9.18
CA ILE A 90 3.03 -5.39 8.61
C ILE A 90 2.03 -5.89 7.60
N LYS A 91 0.77 -5.54 7.87
CA LYS A 91 -0.38 -5.86 7.04
C LYS A 91 -0.64 -4.74 6.06
N PHE A 92 -0.37 -4.96 4.79
CA PHE A 92 -0.77 -4.08 3.70
C PHE A 92 -2.14 -4.51 3.17
N ARG A 93 -2.99 -3.53 2.85
CA ARG A 93 -4.30 -3.74 2.26
C ARG A 93 -4.54 -2.75 1.14
N ALA A 94 -4.83 -3.26 -0.05
CA ALA A 94 -5.31 -2.47 -1.18
C ALA A 94 -6.80 -2.74 -1.39
N SER A 95 -7.58 -1.69 -1.67
CA SER A 95 -9.05 -1.76 -1.73
C SER A 95 -9.56 -0.92 -2.89
N ILE A 96 -10.44 -1.49 -3.71
CA ILE A 96 -11.17 -0.76 -4.74
C ILE A 96 -12.33 -0.04 -4.08
N ILE A 97 -12.41 1.28 -4.30
CA ILE A 97 -13.46 2.13 -3.74
C ILE A 97 -14.41 2.58 -4.86
N GLU A 98 -15.71 2.33 -4.67
CA GLU A 98 -16.79 2.79 -5.53
C GLU A 98 -17.85 3.50 -4.66
N GLN A 99 -18.09 4.78 -4.93
CA GLN A 99 -19.04 5.62 -4.19
C GLN A 99 -18.81 5.60 -2.67
N HIS A 100 -17.55 5.78 -2.25
CA HIS A 100 -17.11 5.68 -0.84
C HIS A 100 -17.32 4.30 -0.18
N LYS A 101 -17.69 3.27 -0.93
CA LYS A 101 -17.78 1.90 -0.45
C LYS A 101 -16.63 1.09 -0.99
N GLU A 102 -16.15 0.16 -0.19
CA GLU A 102 -15.25 -0.84 -0.69
C GLU A 102 -16.02 -1.93 -1.43
N VAL A 103 -15.54 -2.31 -2.61
CA VAL A 103 -16.15 -3.35 -3.44
C VAL A 103 -15.27 -4.60 -3.59
N ASP A 104 -13.94 -4.45 -3.51
CA ASP A 104 -13.01 -5.59 -3.42
C ASP A 104 -11.73 -5.17 -2.69
N SER A 105 -11.05 -6.11 -2.03
CA SER A 105 -9.76 -5.86 -1.40
C SER A 105 -8.86 -7.09 -1.34
N VAL A 106 -7.56 -6.82 -1.22
CA VAL A 106 -6.51 -7.82 -1.07
C VAL A 106 -5.59 -7.40 0.07
N ILE A 107 -5.08 -8.40 0.80
CA ILE A 107 -4.17 -8.22 1.93
C ILE A 107 -2.87 -8.99 1.65
N VAL A 108 -1.74 -8.37 1.97
CA VAL A 108 -0.41 -9.00 1.97
C VAL A 108 0.28 -8.67 3.29
N PHE A 109 1.08 -9.62 3.77
CA PHE A 109 1.91 -9.47 4.96
C PHE A 109 3.37 -9.43 4.58
N VAL A 110 4.13 -8.57 5.25
CA VAL A 110 5.59 -8.44 5.14
C VAL A 110 6.17 -8.22 6.53
N GLU A 111 7.46 -8.47 6.70
CA GLU A 111 8.14 -8.44 7.99
C GLU A 111 9.05 -7.20 8.10
N TYR A 112 8.83 -6.37 9.11
CA TYR A 112 9.83 -5.42 9.59
C TYR A 112 10.78 -6.15 10.53
N VAL A 113 12.08 -6.05 10.26
CA VAL A 113 13.15 -6.64 11.08
C VAL A 113 13.89 -5.51 11.79
N SER A 114 13.91 -5.57 13.13
CA SER A 114 14.67 -4.61 13.96
C SER A 114 16.16 -4.71 13.73
#